data_AF-A0A563C645-F1
#
_entry.id   AF-A0A563C645-F1
#
_cell.length_a   1.000
_cell.length_b   1.000
_cell.length_c   1.000
_cell.angle_alpha   90.00
_cell.angle_beta   90.00
_cell.angle_gamma   90.00
#
_symmetry.space_group_name_H-M   'P 1'
#
loop_
_entity.id
_entity.type
_entity.pdbx_description
1 polymer ?
#
loop_
_entity_poly.entity_id
_entity_poly.type
_entity_poly.pdbx_seq_one_letter_code
_entity_poly.pdbx_strand_id
1 'polypeptide(L)'
;MNILIVGNIIKDIYLDFEANLFETDRNQQKVLETTLDEESLFYKNHMTVRSGASIAEEVFRNFRIQTEFAGDVTDTRYIIKSGKSVKYLASKYARPSVFLKPEAAPDWLFIDRSARLNTSNLKQILAWLKMNPGVKVAIFTGVKFEKLLTRRDDFSAHQLLGELVQRANILFFSGQTLDELKTPEEIRPELVVRVTPELIETEVVNPLNENILKFGRDKSQIMRLEVNQKHFFTHLSIYSGAVATILAALSTGWNLERAMRFAKLNLQYASLGKTLNLDQLYKKLQRSLGKEDELTLLAKSLSADGRGILAIDESKKTMRKKLLKLGLPDSTATSEKYREILVTTPNLAKFLNGVILSQETILQKLPNGQTIPKFLAAQGVLPGVKADLGLMEIPDFKNQFSTRGLDDLGCRAKNYFEQGLRFTKWRTIFQTINGEEVPDAVVEQNTGDLVKYAEIILDHKMIPIVEPEVLFNEDVKISQYFLNTKKVLVALFSKFKKSGINVKNVILKINMIYDKTNLPSETAKYTMQLLKEAVPAEIGGVVFLSGGQTPKQATENLREIIRLNHGQFHLSFSFGRALGDPALVAWKCDDKNIQDAKAILDSRLQETCEAMK
;
A
#
# COMPACT_ATOMS: atom_id res chain seq x y z
N MET A 1 22.25 6.18 -26.43
CA MET A 1 21.44 7.19 -25.73
C MET A 1 22.30 7.80 -24.65
N ASN A 2 22.38 9.12 -24.65
CA ASN A 2 23.37 9.88 -23.92
C ASN A 2 22.66 10.90 -23.03
N ILE A 3 23.06 10.98 -21.76
CA ILE A 3 22.52 11.94 -20.80
C ILE A 3 23.67 12.79 -20.27
N LEU A 4 23.58 14.11 -20.46
CA LEU A 4 24.46 15.08 -19.83
C LEU A 4 23.89 15.45 -18.46
N ILE A 5 24.66 15.21 -17.41
CA ILE A 5 24.24 15.51 -16.03
C ILE A 5 24.83 16.85 -15.60
N VAL A 6 23.97 17.82 -15.29
CA VAL A 6 24.35 19.08 -14.65
C VAL A 6 23.97 18.99 -13.19
N GLY A 7 24.98 18.85 -12.35
CA GLY A 7 24.80 18.68 -10.93
C GLY A 7 26.15 18.58 -10.26
N ASN A 8 26.13 18.58 -8.94
CA ASN A 8 27.33 18.37 -8.17
C ASN A 8 27.45 16.86 -7.86
N ILE A 9 28.53 16.25 -8.35
CA ILE A 9 28.94 14.85 -8.11
C ILE A 9 29.41 14.61 -6.65
N ILE A 10 29.37 15.68 -5.86
CA ILE A 10 29.99 15.88 -4.56
C ILE A 10 31.50 15.74 -4.59
N LYS A 11 32.11 16.78 -4.02
CA LYS A 11 33.45 16.83 -3.45
C LYS A 11 33.22 17.52 -2.10
N ASP A 12 33.09 16.79 -1.00
CA ASP A 12 32.86 17.36 0.33
C ASP A 12 34.09 17.10 1.22
N ILE A 13 35.17 17.85 0.95
CA ILE A 13 36.08 18.28 2.01
C ILE A 13 36.16 19.79 1.95
N TYR A 14 35.52 20.48 2.90
CA TYR A 14 35.97 21.80 3.34
C TYR A 14 35.67 21.93 4.82
N LEU A 15 36.64 21.51 5.61
CA LEU A 15 36.80 22.01 6.96
C LEU A 15 37.90 23.07 6.87
N ASP A 16 37.56 24.32 7.14
CA ASP A 16 38.59 25.33 7.40
C ASP A 16 38.89 25.21 8.90
N PHE A 17 39.84 24.34 9.21
CA PHE A 17 40.43 24.25 10.53
C PHE A 17 41.81 24.89 10.40
N GLU A 18 42.21 25.72 11.37
CA GLU A 18 43.61 26.15 11.47
C GLU A 18 44.51 24.90 11.45
N ALA A 19 45.68 25.00 10.81
CA ALA A 19 46.59 23.86 10.56
C ALA A 19 47.01 23.09 11.83
N ASN A 20 46.75 23.68 12.99
CA ASN A 20 47.11 23.31 14.35
C ASN A 20 46.04 22.47 15.08
N LEU A 21 44.90 22.13 14.46
CA LEU A 21 43.82 21.31 15.08
C LEU A 21 43.95 19.80 14.86
N PHE A 22 44.88 19.36 14.02
CA PHE A 22 45.12 17.94 13.76
C PHE A 22 46.49 17.53 14.30
N GLU A 23 46.49 16.58 15.23
CA GLU A 23 47.73 15.95 15.69
C GLU A 23 48.02 14.67 14.90
N THR A 24 49.28 14.28 14.89
CA THR A 24 49.72 13.01 14.32
C THR A 24 49.91 12.04 15.48
N ASP A 25 49.12 10.96 15.51
CA ASP A 25 49.24 9.95 16.56
C ASP A 25 50.57 9.16 16.45
N ARG A 26 50.82 8.29 17.42
CA ARG A 26 52.02 7.45 17.48
C ARG A 26 52.16 6.49 16.28
N ASN A 27 51.10 6.32 15.47
CA ASN A 27 51.07 5.48 14.26
C ASN A 27 51.04 6.32 12.97
N GLN A 28 51.34 7.62 13.03
CA GLN A 28 51.29 8.55 11.90
C GLN A 28 49.90 8.81 11.29
N GLN A 29 48.82 8.58 12.04
CA GLN A 29 47.46 8.92 11.60
C GLN A 29 47.09 10.33 12.07
N LYS A 30 46.44 11.11 11.19
CA LYS A 30 45.93 12.45 11.53
C LYS A 30 44.65 12.34 12.34
N VAL A 31 44.60 12.95 13.51
CA VAL A 31 43.47 12.92 14.46
C VAL A 31 43.00 14.35 14.75
N LEU A 32 41.68 14.60 14.79
CA LEU A 32 41.10 15.91 15.10
C LEU A 32 40.87 16.02 16.61
N GLU A 33 41.45 17.03 17.26
CA GLU A 33 41.19 17.31 18.68
C GLU A 33 39.86 18.06 18.82
N THR A 34 38.89 17.50 19.54
CA THR A 34 37.66 18.20 19.91
C THR A 34 37.54 18.23 21.43
N THR A 35 37.83 19.37 22.04
CA THR A 35 37.59 19.62 23.47
C THR A 35 36.10 19.75 23.74
N LEU A 36 35.38 18.64 23.79
CA LEU A 36 34.01 18.54 24.30
C LEU A 36 33.86 17.11 24.87
N ASP A 37 33.85 17.04 26.21
CA ASP A 37 33.41 15.93 27.06
C ASP A 37 33.88 14.52 26.68
N GLU A 38 35.00 14.07 27.28
CA GLU A 38 35.49 12.70 27.58
C GLU A 38 35.15 11.45 26.70
N GLU A 39 34.44 11.56 25.57
CA GLU A 39 34.16 10.45 24.66
C GLU A 39 35.09 10.51 23.43
N SER A 40 35.95 9.51 23.31
CA SER A 40 36.84 9.35 22.15
C SER A 40 36.04 9.09 20.86
N LEU A 41 36.13 10.00 19.88
CA LEU A 41 35.56 9.81 18.54
C LEU A 41 36.53 8.97 17.68
N PHE A 42 36.11 7.76 17.29
CA PHE A 42 36.88 6.90 16.40
C PHE A 42 36.56 7.17 14.93
N TYR A 43 37.56 7.57 14.14
CA TYR A 43 37.44 7.64 12.68
C TYR A 43 37.68 6.24 12.09
N LYS A 44 36.65 5.65 11.45
CA LYS A 44 36.77 4.34 10.82
C LYS A 44 36.70 4.50 9.30
N ASN A 45 37.82 4.21 8.64
CA ASN A 45 38.01 3.92 7.21
C ASN A 45 37.22 4.75 6.18
N HIS A 46 37.94 5.26 5.17
CA HIS A 46 37.38 5.86 3.97
C HIS A 46 36.38 4.90 3.29
N MET A 47 35.08 5.16 3.46
CA MET A 47 34.01 4.48 2.72
C MET A 47 33.34 5.50 1.81
N THR A 48 33.51 5.36 0.49
CA THR A 48 32.91 6.25 -0.50
C THR A 48 31.39 6.12 -0.47
N VAL A 49 30.70 7.15 0.01
CA VAL A 49 29.23 7.27 -0.11
C VAL A 49 28.94 8.07 -1.37
N ARG A 50 28.34 7.40 -2.38
CA ARG A 50 28.01 8.03 -3.66
C ARG A 50 27.02 9.17 -3.48
N SER A 51 27.28 10.31 -4.14
CA SER A 51 26.38 11.47 -4.19
C SER A 51 25.09 11.25 -4.97
N GLY A 52 24.21 12.26 -4.98
CA GLY A 52 23.01 12.26 -5.81
C GLY A 52 23.31 12.08 -7.30
N ALA A 53 24.22 12.89 -7.86
CA ALA A 53 24.58 12.80 -9.27
C ALA A 53 25.41 11.53 -9.58
N SER A 54 26.26 11.07 -8.65
CA SER A 54 27.01 9.80 -8.80
C SER A 54 26.08 8.58 -8.78
N ILE A 55 25.02 8.60 -7.94
CA ILE A 55 23.98 7.57 -7.96
C ILE A 55 23.21 7.62 -9.27
N ALA A 56 22.88 8.82 -9.75
CA ALA A 56 22.18 8.97 -11.02
C ALA A 56 22.99 8.40 -12.18
N GLU A 57 24.28 8.74 -12.25
CA GLU A 57 25.22 8.20 -13.23
C GLU A 57 25.30 6.68 -13.17
N GLU A 58 25.45 6.11 -11.98
CA GLU A 58 25.47 4.67 -11.79
C GLU A 58 24.18 4.02 -12.31
N VAL A 59 23.02 4.57 -11.99
CA VAL A 59 21.73 4.07 -12.45
C VAL A 59 21.65 4.13 -13.98
N PHE A 60 22.04 5.24 -14.60
CA PHE A 60 22.07 5.36 -16.06
C PHE A 60 23.01 4.33 -16.70
N ARG A 61 24.22 4.14 -16.17
CA ARG A 61 25.16 3.11 -16.63
C ARG A 61 24.56 1.70 -16.48
N ASN A 62 23.86 1.42 -15.39
CA ASN A 62 23.14 0.18 -15.14
C ASN A 62 21.98 -0.09 -16.11
N PHE A 63 21.46 0.97 -16.74
CA PHE A 63 20.50 0.94 -17.86
C PHE A 63 21.18 0.98 -19.23
N ARG A 64 22.52 0.87 -19.29
CA ARG A 64 23.33 0.93 -20.53
C ARG A 64 23.22 2.27 -21.25
N ILE A 65 22.97 3.34 -20.50
CA ILE A 65 22.93 4.72 -20.97
C ILE A 65 24.31 5.34 -20.79
N GLN A 66 24.82 6.02 -21.82
CA GLN A 66 26.08 6.74 -21.72
C GLN A 66 25.86 8.05 -20.95
N THR A 67 26.77 8.36 -20.04
CA THR A 67 26.69 9.53 -19.18
C THR A 67 27.94 10.38 -19.35
N GLU A 68 27.75 11.69 -19.40
CA GLU A 68 28.83 12.66 -19.40
C GLU A 68 28.64 13.63 -18.24
N PHE A 69 29.73 13.94 -17.55
CA PHE A 69 29.78 14.96 -16.51
C PHE A 69 30.59 16.16 -16.98
N ALA A 70 30.10 17.36 -16.69
CA ALA A 70 30.84 18.59 -16.95
C ALA A 70 31.86 18.86 -15.83
N GLY A 71 33.09 18.36 -15.97
CA GLY A 71 34.25 18.66 -15.09
C GLY A 71 34.86 17.44 -14.37
N ASP A 72 35.86 17.68 -13.50
CA ASP A 72 36.59 16.62 -12.77
C ASP A 72 35.71 15.84 -11.78
N VAL A 73 35.85 14.50 -11.79
CA VAL A 73 34.98 13.52 -11.12
C VAL A 73 35.64 12.94 -9.85
N THR A 74 36.03 13.78 -8.87
CA THR A 74 36.62 13.30 -7.59
C THR A 74 35.70 13.59 -6.40
N ASP A 75 35.28 12.53 -5.68
CA ASP A 75 34.30 12.56 -4.57
C ASP A 75 34.90 12.08 -3.24
N THR A 76 34.70 12.83 -2.16
CA THR A 76 35.05 12.41 -0.78
C THR A 76 34.13 13.08 0.22
N ARG A 77 33.65 12.33 1.21
CA ARG A 77 32.89 12.80 2.38
C ARG A 77 33.48 12.23 3.66
N TYR A 78 33.54 13.04 4.71
CA TYR A 78 33.91 12.58 6.05
C TYR A 78 32.66 12.20 6.85
N ILE A 79 32.63 10.95 7.33
CA ILE A 79 31.56 10.41 8.17
C ILE A 79 32.04 10.39 9.62
N ILE A 80 31.25 10.96 10.52
CA ILE A 80 31.44 10.81 11.96
C ILE A 80 30.41 9.81 12.46
N LYS A 81 30.86 8.70 13.06
CA LYS A 81 29.99 7.72 13.69
C LYS A 81 30.16 7.80 15.21
N SER A 82 29.06 8.08 15.92
CA SER A 82 29.00 7.98 17.38
C SER A 82 27.86 7.04 17.78
N GLY A 83 28.20 5.90 18.40
CA GLY A 83 27.26 4.84 18.74
C GLY A 83 26.48 4.29 17.53
N LYS A 84 25.13 4.35 17.61
CA LYS A 84 24.21 4.01 16.51
C LYS A 84 23.95 5.17 15.54
N SER A 85 24.47 6.37 15.83
CA SER A 85 24.23 7.56 15.04
C SER A 85 25.35 7.80 14.03
N VAL A 86 24.95 8.26 12.83
CA VAL A 86 25.86 8.65 11.75
C VAL A 86 25.61 10.12 11.45
N LYS A 87 26.66 10.93 11.54
CA LYS A 87 26.67 12.37 11.21
C LYS A 87 27.61 12.61 10.03
N TYR A 88 27.35 13.67 9.28
CA TYR A 88 28.11 14.06 8.10
C TYR A 88 28.62 15.47 8.29
N LEU A 89 29.88 15.74 7.93
CA LEU A 89 30.43 17.08 7.89
C LEU A 89 30.16 17.70 6.52
N ALA A 90 29.57 18.90 6.50
CA ALA A 90 29.31 19.67 5.29
C ALA A 90 29.55 21.17 5.55
N SER A 91 30.09 21.88 4.55
CA SER A 91 30.29 23.33 4.64
C SER A 91 28.97 24.11 4.64
N LYS A 92 29.00 25.32 5.21
CA LYS A 92 27.91 26.30 5.17
C LYS A 92 27.61 26.81 3.75
N TYR A 93 28.58 26.78 2.83
CA TYR A 93 28.45 27.35 1.48
C TYR A 93 28.74 26.33 0.37
N ALA A 94 27.89 26.29 -0.66
CA ALA A 94 28.05 25.42 -1.82
C ALA A 94 28.72 26.19 -2.97
N ARG A 95 29.66 25.55 -3.68
CA ARG A 95 30.26 26.14 -4.89
C ARG A 95 29.26 26.17 -6.05
N PRO A 96 29.32 27.18 -6.94
CA PRO A 96 28.56 27.18 -8.18
C PRO A 96 28.93 25.98 -9.05
N SER A 97 27.95 25.41 -9.75
CA SER A 97 28.17 24.39 -10.77
C SER A 97 28.80 25.02 -12.01
N VAL A 98 29.62 24.26 -12.72
CA VAL A 98 30.21 24.69 -14.00
C VAL A 98 29.48 23.95 -15.12
N PHE A 99 29.02 24.71 -16.11
CA PHE A 99 28.47 24.13 -17.34
C PHE A 99 29.57 24.16 -18.40
N LEU A 100 30.02 22.99 -18.83
CA LEU A 100 30.90 22.83 -19.97
C LEU A 100 30.03 22.39 -21.15
N LYS A 101 30.20 23.06 -22.30
CA LYS A 101 29.46 22.70 -23.50
C LYS A 101 29.92 21.32 -23.97
N PRO A 102 29.02 20.33 -24.13
CA PRO A 102 29.41 19.00 -24.59
C PRO A 102 29.82 19.03 -26.07
N GLU A 103 30.73 18.13 -26.45
CA GLU A 103 31.20 17.99 -27.84
C GLU A 103 30.10 17.50 -28.79
N ALA A 104 29.20 16.66 -28.29
CA ALA A 104 28.04 16.15 -29.02
C ALA A 104 26.73 16.46 -28.28
N ALA A 105 25.64 16.63 -29.02
CA ALA A 105 24.33 16.86 -28.42
C ALA A 105 23.81 15.57 -27.75
N PRO A 106 23.59 15.54 -26.42
CA PRO A 106 22.98 14.41 -25.73
C PRO A 106 21.48 14.31 -26.03
N ASP A 107 20.88 13.15 -25.77
CA ASP A 107 19.42 12.98 -25.87
C ASP A 107 18.70 13.73 -24.73
N TRP A 108 19.32 13.74 -23.55
CA TRP A 108 18.80 14.43 -22.37
C TRP A 108 19.85 15.31 -21.68
N LEU A 109 19.40 16.48 -21.25
CA LEU A 109 20.04 17.30 -20.23
C LEU A 109 19.32 17.05 -18.90
N PHE A 110 20.01 16.46 -17.93
CA PHE A 110 19.47 16.22 -16.59
C PHE A 110 20.06 17.22 -15.58
N ILE A 111 19.24 18.15 -15.09
CA ILE A 111 19.58 19.06 -14.00
C ILE A 111 19.26 18.36 -12.67
N ASP A 112 20.28 17.90 -11.96
CA ASP A 112 20.12 17.24 -10.66
C ASP A 112 19.87 18.27 -9.55
N ARG A 113 19.18 17.85 -8.48
CA ARG A 113 18.88 18.68 -7.29
C ARG A 113 20.10 19.29 -6.63
N SER A 114 21.26 18.67 -6.80
CA SER A 114 22.54 19.16 -6.28
C SER A 114 23.11 20.36 -7.04
N ALA A 115 22.58 20.72 -8.22
CA ALA A 115 23.08 21.83 -9.03
C ALA A 115 23.03 23.18 -8.28
N ARG A 116 23.99 24.05 -8.58
CA ARG A 116 24.11 25.43 -8.07
C ARG A 116 24.37 26.37 -9.23
N LEU A 117 23.31 26.79 -9.90
CA LEU A 117 23.35 27.59 -11.11
C LEU A 117 23.42 29.08 -10.75
N ASN A 118 24.30 29.82 -11.40
CA ASN A 118 24.30 31.28 -11.38
C ASN A 118 23.81 31.83 -12.73
N THR A 119 23.67 33.16 -12.82
CA THR A 119 23.24 33.85 -14.04
C THR A 119 24.08 33.49 -15.28
N SER A 120 25.40 33.32 -15.13
CA SER A 120 26.27 32.91 -16.25
C SER A 120 25.97 31.48 -16.71
N ASN A 121 25.82 30.53 -15.77
CA ASN A 121 25.50 29.14 -16.09
C ASN A 121 24.17 29.04 -16.85
N LEU A 122 23.13 29.71 -16.35
CA LEU A 122 21.79 29.68 -16.94
C LEU A 122 21.80 30.23 -18.36
N LYS A 123 22.46 31.38 -18.61
CA LYS A 123 22.61 31.94 -19.95
C LYS A 123 23.28 30.96 -20.91
N GLN A 124 24.34 30.28 -20.47
CA GLN A 124 25.06 29.31 -21.30
C GLN A 124 24.21 28.08 -21.62
N ILE A 125 23.49 27.53 -20.63
CA ILE A 125 22.60 26.39 -20.82
C ILE A 125 21.47 26.74 -21.78
N LEU A 126 20.78 27.86 -21.57
CA LEU A 126 19.67 28.29 -22.42
C LEU A 126 20.10 28.58 -23.85
N ALA A 127 21.23 29.28 -24.04
CA ALA A 127 21.77 29.54 -25.36
C ALA A 127 22.13 28.24 -26.08
N TRP A 128 22.70 27.27 -25.37
CA TRP A 128 23.05 25.97 -25.95
C TRP A 128 21.82 25.12 -26.27
N LEU A 129 20.79 25.10 -25.41
CA LEU A 129 19.51 24.42 -25.67
C LEU A 129 18.79 25.02 -26.88
N LYS A 130 18.87 26.34 -27.07
CA LYS A 130 18.30 27.02 -28.26
C LYS A 130 18.96 26.52 -29.55
N MET A 131 20.26 26.24 -29.53
CA MET A 131 20.98 25.68 -30.67
C MET A 131 20.72 24.18 -30.86
N ASN A 132 20.21 23.48 -29.85
CA ASN A 132 19.98 22.04 -29.84
C ASN A 132 18.53 21.70 -29.44
N PRO A 133 17.53 22.07 -30.25
CA PRO A 133 16.12 21.96 -29.88
C PRO A 133 15.65 20.51 -29.65
N GLY A 134 16.36 19.51 -30.20
CA GLY A 134 16.06 18.09 -29.99
C GLY A 134 16.41 17.56 -28.60
N VAL A 135 17.22 18.28 -27.82
CA VAL A 135 17.65 17.85 -26.47
C VAL A 135 16.46 17.96 -25.51
N LYS A 136 16.13 16.86 -24.83
CA LYS A 136 15.10 16.86 -23.80
C LYS A 136 15.67 17.31 -22.46
N VAL A 137 14.88 17.99 -21.64
CA VAL A 137 15.33 18.54 -20.36
C VAL A 137 14.58 17.87 -19.21
N ALA A 138 15.32 17.30 -18.26
CA ALA A 138 14.79 16.76 -17.02
C ALA A 138 15.33 17.59 -15.86
N ILE A 139 14.45 18.09 -14.98
CA ILE A 139 14.85 18.92 -13.85
C ILE A 139 14.42 18.25 -12.56
N PHE A 140 15.36 18.01 -11.65
CA PHE A 140 15.09 17.55 -10.30
C PHE A 140 15.38 18.64 -9.29
N THR A 141 14.40 18.99 -8.47
CA THR A 141 14.57 19.99 -7.40
C THR A 141 13.98 19.54 -6.06
N GLY A 142 14.21 20.35 -5.03
CA GLY A 142 13.55 20.19 -3.73
C GLY A 142 12.14 20.78 -3.72
N VAL A 143 11.77 21.42 -2.63
CA VAL A 143 10.45 22.06 -2.45
C VAL A 143 10.26 23.28 -3.37
N LYS A 144 11.35 23.96 -3.78
CA LYS A 144 11.33 25.16 -4.62
C LYS A 144 12.43 25.12 -5.67
N PHE A 145 12.17 25.61 -6.88
CA PHE A 145 13.16 25.72 -7.96
C PHE A 145 14.38 26.56 -7.58
N GLU A 146 14.17 27.62 -6.79
CA GLU A 146 15.22 28.52 -6.27
C GLU A 146 16.36 27.79 -5.55
N LYS A 147 16.15 26.55 -5.06
CA LYS A 147 17.20 25.73 -4.46
C LYS A 147 18.29 25.31 -5.46
N LEU A 148 18.01 25.38 -6.76
CA LEU A 148 19.00 25.17 -7.81
C LEU A 148 19.91 26.39 -8.00
N LEU A 149 19.57 27.55 -7.44
CA LEU A 149 20.39 28.76 -7.58
C LEU A 149 21.55 28.77 -6.58
N THR A 150 22.67 29.37 -7.00
CA THR A 150 23.80 29.66 -6.09
C THR A 150 23.40 30.69 -5.03
N ARG A 151 22.71 31.76 -5.46
CA ARG A 151 22.25 32.88 -4.64
C ARG A 151 20.74 33.03 -4.83
N ARG A 152 19.98 33.02 -3.73
CA ARG A 152 18.51 33.08 -3.74
C ARG A 152 17.96 34.51 -3.83
N ASP A 153 18.84 35.50 -3.73
CA ASP A 153 18.55 36.93 -3.86
C ASP A 153 18.85 37.47 -5.27
N ASP A 154 19.39 36.65 -6.18
CA ASP A 154 19.71 37.07 -7.56
C ASP A 154 18.47 37.05 -8.46
N PHE A 155 17.82 38.20 -8.63
CA PHE A 155 16.62 38.35 -9.47
C PHE A 155 16.83 37.93 -10.93
N SER A 156 18.00 38.21 -11.52
CA SER A 156 18.31 37.84 -12.91
C SER A 156 18.36 36.32 -13.07
N ALA A 157 18.92 35.63 -12.07
CA ALA A 157 18.95 34.17 -12.07
C ALA A 157 17.55 33.54 -11.93
N HIS A 158 16.61 34.19 -11.23
CA HIS A 158 15.24 33.70 -11.12
C HIS A 158 14.51 33.71 -12.47
N GLN A 159 14.63 34.81 -13.21
CA GLN A 159 14.00 34.93 -14.53
C GLN A 159 14.51 33.84 -15.49
N LEU A 160 15.83 33.70 -15.58
CA LEU A 160 16.46 32.69 -16.45
C LEU A 160 16.17 31.25 -15.99
N LEU A 161 16.05 31.02 -14.68
CA LEU A 161 15.62 29.72 -14.17
C LEU A 161 14.18 29.41 -14.57
N GLY A 162 13.29 30.40 -14.58
CA GLY A 162 11.93 30.27 -15.10
C GLY A 162 11.90 29.83 -16.56
N GLU A 163 12.73 30.45 -17.41
CA GLU A 163 12.89 30.05 -18.82
C GLU A 163 13.41 28.60 -18.95
N LEU A 164 14.35 28.19 -18.11
CA LEU A 164 14.88 26.82 -18.12
C LEU A 164 13.79 25.80 -17.70
N VAL A 165 13.00 26.15 -16.68
CA VAL A 165 11.88 25.31 -16.21
C VAL A 165 10.80 25.18 -17.29
N GLN A 166 10.52 26.24 -18.05
CA GLN A 166 9.62 26.21 -19.21
C GLN A 166 10.08 25.22 -20.29
N ARG A 167 11.39 24.98 -20.40
CA ARG A 167 11.94 24.03 -21.36
C ARG A 167 11.92 22.57 -20.90
N ALA A 168 11.52 22.31 -19.64
CA ALA A 168 11.54 20.97 -19.06
C ALA A 168 10.51 20.05 -19.72
N ASN A 169 10.94 18.83 -20.05
CA ASN A 169 10.08 17.75 -20.52
C ASN A 169 9.57 16.88 -19.37
N ILE A 170 10.29 16.85 -18.24
CA ILE A 170 9.92 16.13 -17.02
C ILE A 170 10.46 16.88 -15.80
N LEU A 171 9.64 16.95 -14.75
CA LEU A 171 9.98 17.61 -13.51
C LEU A 171 9.92 16.61 -12.35
N PHE A 172 10.95 16.63 -11.51
CA PHE A 172 11.03 15.83 -10.31
C PHE A 172 11.12 16.70 -9.06
N PHE A 173 10.41 16.32 -8.00
CA PHE A 173 10.36 17.05 -6.74
C PHE A 173 10.62 16.15 -5.54
N SER A 174 11.11 16.75 -4.46
CA SER A 174 11.36 16.04 -3.21
C SER A 174 11.05 16.89 -1.97
N GLY A 175 10.18 16.38 -1.10
CA GLY A 175 9.71 17.05 0.13
C GLY A 175 8.29 16.64 0.56
N GLN A 176 7.89 17.01 1.79
CA GLN A 176 6.57 16.69 2.37
C GLN A 176 5.47 17.71 2.02
N THR A 177 5.84 18.98 1.88
CA THR A 177 4.95 20.11 1.58
C THR A 177 5.43 20.78 0.30
N LEU A 178 4.51 21.06 -0.61
CA LEU A 178 4.75 21.85 -1.80
C LEU A 178 3.80 23.04 -1.69
N ASP A 179 4.34 24.15 -1.21
CA ASP A 179 3.66 25.43 -1.35
C ASP A 179 3.58 25.73 -2.86
N GLU A 180 2.36 25.88 -3.36
CA GLU A 180 1.95 26.37 -4.69
C GLU A 180 3.09 26.51 -5.72
N LEU A 181 3.39 25.41 -6.42
CA LEU A 181 4.36 25.44 -7.51
C LEU A 181 3.68 25.88 -8.81
N LYS A 182 4.16 27.01 -9.36
CA LYS A 182 3.88 27.38 -10.74
C LYS A 182 4.78 26.55 -11.65
N THR A 183 4.21 25.61 -12.40
CA THR A 183 4.92 24.93 -13.50
C THR A 183 4.43 25.47 -14.84
N PRO A 184 5.16 25.21 -15.93
CA PRO A 184 4.73 25.61 -17.27
C PRO A 184 3.43 24.89 -17.67
N GLU A 185 2.52 25.60 -18.35
CA GLU A 185 1.23 25.07 -18.85
C GLU A 185 1.41 23.90 -19.83
N GLU A 186 2.55 23.83 -20.53
CA GLU A 186 2.84 22.88 -21.60
C GLU A 186 3.33 21.50 -21.11
N ILE A 187 3.67 21.36 -19.82
CA ILE A 187 4.12 20.07 -19.27
C ILE A 187 2.90 19.23 -18.90
N ARG A 188 2.81 18.04 -19.51
CA ARG A 188 1.78 17.07 -19.16
C ARG A 188 1.86 16.70 -17.67
N PRO A 189 0.74 16.74 -16.91
CA PRO A 189 0.77 16.56 -15.46
C PRO A 189 1.42 15.25 -15.00
N GLU A 190 1.26 14.17 -15.77
CA GLU A 190 1.87 12.87 -15.47
C GLU A 190 3.42 12.90 -15.52
N LEU A 191 4.03 13.89 -16.18
CA LEU A 191 5.48 14.09 -16.24
C LEU A 191 5.99 15.02 -15.13
N VAL A 192 5.16 15.23 -14.10
CA VAL A 192 5.54 15.89 -12.86
C VAL A 192 5.51 14.84 -11.75
N VAL A 193 6.68 14.45 -11.26
CA VAL A 193 6.86 13.30 -10.37
C VAL A 193 7.43 13.75 -9.02
N ARG A 194 6.75 13.41 -7.94
CA ARG A 194 7.23 13.63 -6.57
C ARG A 194 7.81 12.35 -6.01
N VAL A 195 8.94 12.49 -5.32
CA VAL A 195 9.60 11.41 -4.58
C VAL A 195 9.72 11.82 -3.12
N THR A 196 9.24 10.98 -2.21
CA THR A 196 9.48 11.02 -0.76
C THR A 196 10.19 9.73 -0.31
N PRO A 197 10.72 9.66 0.93
CA PRO A 197 11.23 8.39 1.46
C PRO A 197 10.16 7.28 1.51
N GLU A 198 8.88 7.65 1.55
CA GLU A 198 7.75 6.74 1.70
C GLU A 198 7.02 6.46 0.36
N LEU A 199 7.06 7.39 -0.59
CA LEU A 199 6.17 7.39 -1.76
C LEU A 199 6.87 7.90 -3.04
N ILE A 200 6.43 7.40 -4.19
CA ILE A 200 6.61 8.03 -5.51
C ILE A 200 5.22 8.31 -6.06
N GLU A 201 4.91 9.55 -6.44
CA GLU A 201 3.58 9.95 -6.93
C GLU A 201 3.65 10.95 -8.09
N THR A 202 2.57 11.07 -8.86
CA THR A 202 2.44 11.99 -10.00
C THR A 202 1.31 13.00 -9.76
N GLU A 203 1.31 14.10 -10.53
CA GLU A 203 0.41 15.24 -10.31
C GLU A 203 -0.96 15.15 -10.99
N VAL A 204 -1.97 15.79 -10.36
CA VAL A 204 -3.31 16.08 -10.93
C VAL A 204 -3.53 17.59 -11.00
N VAL A 205 -3.97 18.09 -12.15
CA VAL A 205 -4.44 19.47 -12.30
C VAL A 205 -5.84 19.60 -11.70
N ASN A 206 -6.02 20.53 -10.75
CA ASN A 206 -7.34 20.87 -10.21
C ASN A 206 -8.00 21.92 -11.14
N PRO A 207 -9.24 21.73 -11.64
CA PRO A 207 -9.80 22.58 -12.69
C PRO A 207 -10.17 24.02 -12.27
N LEU A 208 -9.97 24.40 -11.00
CA LEU A 208 -10.46 25.66 -10.45
C LEU A 208 -9.44 26.80 -10.47
N ASN A 209 -8.17 26.55 -10.83
CA ASN A 209 -7.16 27.57 -11.07
C ASN A 209 -6.17 27.06 -12.13
N GLU A 210 -6.22 27.62 -13.34
CA GLU A 210 -5.46 27.14 -14.51
C GLU A 210 -3.93 27.18 -14.33
N ASN A 211 -3.40 27.89 -13.32
CA ASN A 211 -1.97 28.18 -13.15
C ASN A 211 -1.34 27.73 -11.81
N ILE A 212 -2.02 26.87 -11.03
CA ILE A 212 -1.46 26.35 -9.78
C ILE A 212 -1.44 24.83 -9.83
N LEU A 213 -0.24 24.23 -9.93
CA LEU A 213 -0.12 22.80 -9.63
C LEU A 213 -0.32 22.61 -8.13
N LYS A 214 -1.29 21.75 -7.81
CA LYS A 214 -1.45 21.20 -6.48
C LYS A 214 -1.09 19.72 -6.58
N PHE A 215 -0.20 19.29 -5.69
CA PHE A 215 0.10 17.88 -5.44
C PHE A 215 -1.16 17.22 -4.87
N GLY A 216 -2.08 16.90 -5.78
CA GLY A 216 -3.29 16.16 -5.57
C GLY A 216 -2.98 14.68 -5.74
N ARG A 217 -3.52 13.85 -4.85
CA ARG A 217 -3.41 12.40 -4.98
C ARG A 217 -4.23 11.98 -6.20
N ASP A 218 -3.62 11.88 -7.39
CA ASP A 218 -4.12 10.92 -8.39
C ASP A 218 -3.74 9.53 -7.94
N LYS A 219 -4.57 8.59 -8.31
CA LYS A 219 -4.83 7.40 -7.52
C LYS A 219 -4.52 6.12 -8.29
N SER A 220 -4.04 6.27 -9.52
CA SER A 220 -3.51 5.20 -10.39
C SER A 220 -1.97 5.21 -10.46
N GLN A 221 -1.30 6.19 -9.86
CA GLN A 221 0.14 6.46 -10.03
C GLN A 221 0.85 6.80 -8.72
N ILE A 222 0.40 6.24 -7.59
CA ILE A 222 1.11 6.31 -6.30
C ILE A 222 1.80 4.98 -6.04
N MET A 223 3.08 5.01 -5.68
CA MET A 223 3.88 3.85 -5.36
C MET A 223 4.53 3.97 -4.00
N ARG A 224 4.16 3.08 -3.09
CA ARG A 224 4.80 3.00 -1.77
C ARG A 224 6.17 2.36 -1.84
N LEU A 225 7.10 2.96 -1.11
CA LEU A 225 8.45 2.46 -0.95
C LEU A 225 8.56 1.66 0.35
N GLU A 226 8.94 0.39 0.24
CA GLU A 226 9.30 -0.46 1.38
C GLU A 226 10.80 -0.32 1.64
N VAL A 227 11.21 0.81 2.22
CA VAL A 227 12.61 1.02 2.58
C VAL A 227 12.86 0.36 3.94
N ASN A 228 13.32 -0.89 3.93
CA ASN A 228 13.70 -1.59 5.15
C ASN A 228 14.90 -0.84 5.77
N GLN A 229 14.76 -0.36 7.02
CA GLN A 229 15.68 0.55 7.71
C GLN A 229 17.14 0.05 7.86
N LYS A 230 17.47 -1.14 7.35
CA LYS A 230 18.80 -1.76 7.41
C LYS A 230 19.73 -1.43 6.23
N HIS A 231 19.30 -0.64 5.23
CA HIS A 231 20.14 -0.34 4.07
C HIS A 231 20.58 1.13 4.02
N PHE A 232 21.89 1.29 3.86
CA PHE A 232 22.72 2.50 3.97
C PHE A 232 22.45 3.63 2.95
N PHE A 233 21.28 3.70 2.32
CA PHE A 233 20.92 4.87 1.53
C PHE A 233 20.72 6.06 2.47
N THR A 234 21.51 7.12 2.29
CA THR A 234 21.20 8.38 2.97
C THR A 234 19.86 8.91 2.47
N HIS A 235 19.17 9.73 3.26
CA HIS A 235 17.90 10.36 2.86
C HIS A 235 18.01 11.06 1.48
N LEU A 236 19.17 11.63 1.15
CA LEU A 236 19.42 12.26 -0.16
C LEU A 236 19.60 11.25 -1.31
N SER A 237 20.25 10.14 -1.03
CA SER A 237 20.52 9.06 -1.99
C SER A 237 19.24 8.36 -2.46
N ILE A 238 18.22 8.26 -1.61
CA ILE A 238 16.91 7.69 -1.95
C ILE A 238 16.26 8.48 -3.09
N TYR A 239 16.24 9.82 -3.00
CA TYR A 239 15.60 10.63 -4.03
C TYR A 239 16.29 10.51 -5.39
N SER A 240 17.61 10.68 -5.43
CA SER A 240 18.36 10.60 -6.68
C SER A 240 18.30 9.19 -7.28
N GLY A 241 18.31 8.14 -6.45
CA GLY A 241 18.14 6.76 -6.91
C GLY A 241 16.78 6.54 -7.59
N ALA A 242 15.68 7.02 -7.01
CA ALA A 242 14.37 6.95 -7.63
C ALA A 242 14.29 7.76 -8.92
N VAL A 243 14.64 9.06 -8.87
CA VAL A 243 14.56 9.97 -10.02
C VAL A 243 15.37 9.45 -11.21
N ALA A 244 16.62 9.04 -10.97
CA ALA A 244 17.46 8.51 -12.03
C ALA A 244 16.90 7.20 -12.60
N THR A 245 16.30 6.33 -11.76
CA THR A 245 15.71 5.08 -12.25
C THR A 245 14.49 5.36 -13.12
N ILE A 246 13.65 6.32 -12.74
CA ILE A 246 12.48 6.72 -13.53
C ILE A 246 12.94 7.32 -14.85
N LEU A 247 13.87 8.29 -14.82
CA LEU A 247 14.38 8.92 -16.03
C LEU A 247 15.05 7.89 -16.94
N ALA A 248 15.89 7.00 -16.42
CA ALA A 248 16.55 5.94 -17.19
C ALA A 248 15.53 5.05 -17.92
N ALA A 249 14.48 4.61 -17.23
CA ALA A 249 13.44 3.77 -17.79
C ALA A 249 12.60 4.52 -18.85
N LEU A 250 12.18 5.75 -18.57
CA LEU A 250 11.44 6.57 -19.55
C LEU A 250 12.27 6.83 -20.82
N SER A 251 13.55 7.15 -20.65
CA SER A 251 14.45 7.42 -21.76
C SER A 251 14.70 6.17 -22.61
N THR A 252 14.63 4.96 -22.01
CA THR A 252 14.74 3.68 -22.74
C THR A 252 13.40 3.14 -23.27
N GLY A 253 12.33 3.96 -23.24
CA GLY A 253 11.05 3.65 -23.89
C GLY A 253 10.03 2.94 -22.99
N TRP A 254 10.28 2.83 -21.68
CA TRP A 254 9.30 2.31 -20.73
C TRP A 254 8.26 3.37 -20.39
N ASN A 255 7.04 2.93 -20.06
CA ASN A 255 6.01 3.83 -19.54
C ASN A 255 6.30 4.21 -18.08
N LEU A 256 5.66 5.29 -17.62
CA LEU A 256 5.88 5.86 -16.29
C LEU A 256 5.56 4.88 -15.15
N GLU A 257 4.47 4.11 -15.26
CA GLU A 257 4.10 3.13 -14.25
C GLU A 257 5.23 2.09 -14.04
N ARG A 258 5.76 1.53 -15.13
CA ARG A 258 6.88 0.58 -15.06
C ARG A 258 8.16 1.25 -14.59
N ALA A 259 8.41 2.50 -14.99
CA ALA A 259 9.55 3.29 -14.53
C ALA A 259 9.52 3.51 -13.01
N MET A 260 8.36 3.84 -12.45
CA MET A 260 8.14 3.95 -11.00
C MET A 260 8.34 2.59 -10.31
N ARG A 261 7.85 1.49 -10.90
CA ARG A 261 8.04 0.13 -10.36
C ARG A 261 9.53 -0.24 -10.30
N PHE A 262 10.28 0.09 -11.34
CA PHE A 262 11.73 -0.06 -11.31
C PHE A 262 12.37 0.79 -10.22
N ALA A 263 11.94 2.03 -10.03
CA ALA A 263 12.45 2.88 -8.95
C ALA A 263 12.18 2.27 -7.56
N LYS A 264 10.95 1.78 -7.30
CA LYS A 264 10.62 1.05 -6.06
C LYS A 264 11.54 -0.15 -5.86
N LEU A 265 11.66 -1.02 -6.88
CA LEU A 265 12.49 -2.22 -6.79
C LEU A 265 13.96 -1.88 -6.60
N ASN A 266 14.46 -0.83 -7.26
CA ASN A 266 15.83 -0.40 -7.11
C ASN A 266 16.07 0.07 -5.68
N LEU A 267 15.20 0.92 -5.13
CA LEU A 267 15.32 1.39 -3.74
C LEU A 267 15.17 0.29 -2.69
N GLN A 268 14.29 -0.69 -2.92
CA GLN A 268 14.04 -1.78 -1.98
C GLN A 268 15.19 -2.80 -1.92
N TYR A 269 15.86 -3.04 -3.05
CA TYR A 269 16.84 -4.12 -3.19
C TYR A 269 18.27 -3.65 -3.45
N ALA A 270 18.50 -2.35 -3.62
CA ALA A 270 19.85 -1.81 -3.74
C ALA A 270 20.63 -1.96 -2.43
N SER A 271 21.94 -2.04 -2.56
CA SER A 271 22.88 -2.19 -1.46
C SER A 271 23.79 -0.96 -1.36
N LEU A 272 24.62 -0.90 -0.32
CA LEU A 272 25.52 0.23 -0.05
C LEU A 272 26.42 0.50 -1.27
N GLY A 273 26.16 1.62 -1.95
CA GLY A 273 26.91 2.04 -3.13
C GLY A 273 26.67 1.22 -4.39
N LYS A 274 25.61 0.39 -4.45
CA LYS A 274 25.25 -0.40 -5.65
C LYS A 274 23.73 -0.52 -5.84
N THR A 275 23.25 0.10 -6.90
CA THR A 275 21.93 -0.07 -7.51
C THR A 275 21.88 -1.32 -8.40
N LEU A 276 20.68 -1.78 -8.72
CA LEU A 276 20.46 -2.93 -9.59
C LEU A 276 20.65 -2.56 -11.06
N ASN A 277 21.17 -3.50 -11.84
CA ASN A 277 21.20 -3.38 -13.29
C ASN A 277 19.84 -3.72 -13.94
N LEU A 278 19.68 -3.36 -15.22
CA LEU A 278 18.43 -3.56 -15.96
C LEU A 278 17.94 -5.02 -15.95
N ASP A 279 18.84 -6.00 -16.11
CA ASP A 279 18.47 -7.42 -16.14
C ASP A 279 17.95 -7.91 -14.78
N GLN A 280 18.57 -7.45 -13.68
CA GLN A 280 18.12 -7.72 -12.32
C GLN A 280 16.78 -7.05 -12.01
N LEU A 281 16.62 -5.79 -12.43
CA LEU A 281 15.38 -5.04 -12.30
C LEU A 281 14.25 -5.71 -13.07
N TYR A 282 14.48 -6.13 -14.31
CA TYR A 282 13.51 -6.82 -15.14
C TYR A 282 13.08 -8.16 -14.53
N LYS A 283 14.02 -8.99 -14.07
CA LYS A 283 13.70 -10.24 -13.36
C LYS A 283 12.87 -10.01 -12.10
N LYS A 284 13.17 -8.96 -11.33
CA LYS A 284 12.38 -8.60 -10.14
C LYS A 284 11.00 -8.04 -10.50
N LEU A 285 10.90 -7.25 -11.56
CA LEU A 285 9.64 -6.74 -12.08
C LEU A 285 8.74 -7.89 -12.53
N GLN A 286 9.25 -8.83 -13.33
CA GLN A 286 8.50 -10.03 -13.74
C GLN A 286 7.98 -10.83 -12.53
N ARG A 287 8.82 -11.03 -11.51
CA ARG A 287 8.39 -11.70 -10.26
C ARG A 287 7.34 -10.90 -9.49
N SER A 288 7.45 -9.58 -9.47
CA SER A 288 6.46 -8.71 -8.81
C SER A 288 5.12 -8.77 -9.53
N LEU A 289 5.13 -8.66 -10.86
CA LEU A 289 3.94 -8.75 -11.69
C LEU A 289 3.28 -10.12 -11.56
N GLY A 290 4.05 -11.22 -11.64
CA GLY A 290 3.51 -12.57 -11.47
C GLY A 290 2.84 -12.78 -10.11
N LYS A 291 3.40 -12.23 -9.03
CA LYS A 291 2.75 -12.26 -7.70
C LYS A 291 1.45 -11.46 -7.65
N GLU A 292 1.40 -10.29 -8.28
CA GLU A 292 0.19 -9.48 -8.34
C GLU A 292 -0.91 -10.21 -9.12
N ASP A 293 -0.57 -10.84 -10.24
CA ASP A 293 -1.49 -11.65 -11.03
C ASP A 293 -2.01 -12.85 -10.22
N GLU A 294 -1.13 -13.54 -9.48
CA GLU A 294 -1.51 -14.64 -8.56
C GLU A 294 -2.51 -14.15 -7.49
N LEU A 295 -2.28 -12.99 -6.88
CA LEU A 295 -3.20 -12.42 -5.88
C LEU A 295 -4.53 -12.01 -6.50
N THR A 296 -4.52 -11.39 -7.69
CA THR A 296 -5.77 -11.03 -8.38
C THR A 296 -6.58 -12.27 -8.75
N LEU A 297 -5.93 -13.34 -9.20
CA LEU A 297 -6.60 -14.61 -9.48
C LEU A 297 -7.16 -15.25 -8.21
N LEU A 298 -6.39 -15.24 -7.12
CA LEU A 298 -6.83 -15.76 -5.83
C LEU A 298 -8.03 -14.99 -5.27
N ALA A 299 -8.01 -13.65 -5.35
CA ALA A 299 -9.15 -12.82 -4.94
C ALA A 299 -10.41 -13.17 -5.74
N LYS A 300 -10.31 -13.21 -7.07
CA LYS A 300 -11.43 -13.62 -7.94
C LYS A 300 -11.95 -15.02 -7.61
N SER A 301 -11.06 -15.96 -7.32
CA SER A 301 -11.46 -17.34 -7.00
C SER A 301 -12.32 -17.46 -5.74
N LEU A 302 -12.25 -16.50 -4.81
CA LEU A 302 -13.03 -16.50 -3.57
C LEU A 302 -14.49 -16.05 -3.74
N SER A 303 -14.85 -15.47 -4.90
CA SER A 303 -16.18 -14.95 -5.22
C SER A 303 -16.72 -15.45 -6.57
N ALA A 304 -16.09 -16.47 -7.16
CA ALA A 304 -16.41 -16.99 -8.48
C ALA A 304 -17.37 -18.20 -8.48
N ASP A 305 -17.84 -18.55 -9.68
CA ASP A 305 -18.49 -19.82 -10.00
C ASP A 305 -19.80 -20.14 -9.26
N GLY A 306 -20.51 -19.11 -8.78
CA GLY A 306 -21.75 -19.29 -8.02
C GLY A 306 -21.54 -20.06 -6.72
N ARG A 307 -20.34 -19.97 -6.14
CA ARG A 307 -19.97 -20.50 -4.83
C ARG A 307 -19.67 -19.36 -3.87
N GLY A 308 -19.59 -19.66 -2.58
CA GLY A 308 -19.35 -18.64 -1.56
C GLY A 308 -18.42 -19.06 -0.43
N ILE A 309 -18.53 -18.36 0.68
CA ILE A 309 -17.66 -18.53 1.84
C ILE A 309 -18.49 -18.92 3.07
N LEU A 310 -18.08 -19.99 3.74
CA LEU A 310 -18.64 -20.38 5.04
C LEU A 310 -17.83 -19.72 6.16
N ALA A 311 -18.49 -18.92 7.00
CA ALA A 311 -17.85 -18.22 8.11
C ALA A 311 -18.08 -18.96 9.43
N ILE A 312 -17.07 -19.70 9.91
CA ILE A 312 -17.08 -20.46 11.17
C ILE A 312 -16.00 -19.95 12.13
N ASP A 313 -15.77 -18.64 12.09
CA ASP A 313 -14.73 -17.91 12.80
C ASP A 313 -15.19 -17.33 14.14
N GLU A 314 -16.32 -17.81 14.67
CA GLU A 314 -16.81 -17.37 15.98
C GLU A 314 -15.77 -17.62 17.07
N SER A 315 -15.47 -16.57 17.84
CA SER A 315 -14.63 -16.67 19.04
C SER A 315 -15.27 -17.56 20.11
N LYS A 316 -14.48 -18.04 21.08
CA LYS A 316 -15.00 -18.72 22.29
C LYS A 316 -16.18 -18.00 22.92
N LYS A 317 -16.08 -16.67 23.10
CA LYS A 317 -17.15 -15.84 23.67
C LYS A 317 -18.43 -15.88 22.83
N THR A 318 -18.30 -15.83 21.50
CA THR A 318 -19.45 -15.86 20.58
C THR A 318 -20.09 -17.25 20.54
N MET A 319 -19.27 -18.31 20.49
CA MET A 319 -19.76 -19.69 20.53
C MET A 319 -20.47 -20.02 21.84
N ARG A 320 -19.89 -19.62 22.98
CA ARG A 320 -20.53 -19.73 24.30
C ARG A 320 -21.92 -19.11 24.32
N LYS A 321 -22.04 -17.85 23.87
CA LYS A 321 -23.34 -17.16 23.79
C LYS A 321 -24.34 -17.92 22.91
N LYS A 322 -23.87 -18.49 21.79
CA LYS A 322 -24.70 -19.27 20.87
C LYS A 322 -25.21 -20.57 21.52
N LEU A 323 -24.32 -21.34 22.14
CA LEU A 323 -24.66 -22.61 22.81
C LEU A 323 -25.64 -22.38 23.96
N LEU A 324 -25.36 -21.40 24.83
CA LEU A 324 -26.24 -21.06 25.96
C LEU A 324 -27.63 -20.60 25.51
N LYS A 325 -27.72 -19.80 24.43
CA LYS A 325 -29.01 -19.37 23.87
C LYS A 325 -29.87 -20.55 23.37
N LEU A 326 -29.23 -21.63 22.93
CA LEU A 326 -29.90 -22.85 22.46
C LEU A 326 -30.08 -23.90 23.57
N GLY A 327 -29.66 -23.62 24.81
CA GLY A 327 -29.70 -24.58 25.90
C GLY A 327 -28.73 -25.76 25.72
N LEU A 328 -27.66 -25.58 24.95
CA LEU A 328 -26.67 -26.63 24.64
C LEU A 328 -25.44 -26.54 25.58
N PRO A 329 -24.73 -27.67 25.81
CA PRO A 329 -23.54 -27.70 26.66
C PRO A 329 -22.41 -26.78 26.15
N ASP A 330 -21.99 -25.83 26.98
CA ASP A 330 -20.86 -24.92 26.71
C ASP A 330 -19.53 -25.58 27.09
N SER A 331 -18.95 -26.33 26.16
CA SER A 331 -17.64 -26.96 26.32
C SER A 331 -16.76 -26.81 25.07
N THR A 332 -15.45 -26.92 25.24
CA THR A 332 -14.50 -26.97 24.12
C THR A 332 -14.78 -28.14 23.20
N ALA A 333 -15.05 -29.33 23.76
CA ALA A 333 -15.40 -30.53 22.99
C ALA A 333 -16.66 -30.30 22.14
N THR A 334 -17.69 -29.64 22.69
CA THR A 334 -18.90 -29.29 21.94
C THR A 334 -18.58 -28.39 20.75
N SER A 335 -17.77 -27.35 20.98
CA SER A 335 -17.40 -26.38 19.95
C SER A 335 -16.54 -27.02 18.85
N GLU A 336 -15.56 -27.83 19.23
CA GLU A 336 -14.69 -28.57 18.31
C GLU A 336 -15.49 -29.59 17.49
N LYS A 337 -16.38 -30.35 18.12
CA LYS A 337 -17.25 -31.31 17.44
C LYS A 337 -18.19 -30.63 16.46
N TYR A 338 -18.78 -29.50 16.85
CA TYR A 338 -19.59 -28.70 15.93
C TYR A 338 -18.79 -28.24 14.70
N ARG A 339 -17.55 -27.75 14.88
CA ARG A 339 -16.68 -27.39 13.76
C ARG A 339 -16.33 -28.58 12.88
N GLU A 340 -16.01 -29.72 13.49
CA GLU A 340 -15.76 -30.99 12.78
C GLU A 340 -16.96 -31.36 11.90
N ILE A 341 -18.19 -31.29 12.43
CA ILE A 341 -19.42 -31.59 11.68
C ILE A 341 -19.51 -30.70 10.44
N LEU A 342 -19.35 -29.38 10.60
CA LEU A 342 -19.45 -28.43 9.49
C LEU A 342 -18.38 -28.66 8.42
N VAL A 343 -17.12 -28.87 8.81
CA VAL A 343 -16.01 -29.02 7.84
C VAL A 343 -15.96 -30.40 7.20
N THR A 344 -16.53 -31.43 7.84
CA THR A 344 -16.60 -32.79 7.30
C THR A 344 -17.94 -33.11 6.64
N THR A 345 -18.79 -32.09 6.40
CA THR A 345 -19.94 -32.24 5.50
C THR A 345 -19.43 -32.62 4.11
N PRO A 346 -20.02 -33.63 3.45
CA PRO A 346 -19.60 -34.02 2.10
C PRO A 346 -19.76 -32.89 1.08
N ASN A 347 -19.01 -32.96 -0.02
CA ASN A 347 -19.20 -32.10 -1.21
C ASN A 347 -19.08 -30.57 -1.00
N LEU A 348 -18.50 -30.09 0.11
CA LEU A 348 -18.37 -28.65 0.38
C LEU A 348 -17.77 -27.85 -0.79
N ALA A 349 -16.79 -28.41 -1.50
CA ALA A 349 -16.14 -27.76 -2.64
C ALA A 349 -17.07 -27.45 -3.82
N LYS A 350 -18.24 -28.12 -3.92
CA LYS A 350 -19.27 -27.79 -4.91
C LYS A 350 -19.93 -26.43 -4.64
N PHE A 351 -19.96 -26.02 -3.38
CA PHE A 351 -20.70 -24.84 -2.92
C PHE A 351 -19.81 -23.73 -2.37
N LEU A 352 -18.60 -24.07 -1.91
CA LEU A 352 -17.70 -23.16 -1.21
C LEU A 352 -16.38 -22.97 -1.94
N ASN A 353 -16.00 -21.71 -2.15
CA ASN A 353 -14.64 -21.34 -2.53
C ASN A 353 -13.72 -21.30 -1.31
N GLY A 354 -14.25 -20.96 -0.13
CA GLY A 354 -13.45 -20.87 1.08
C GLY A 354 -14.22 -20.98 2.39
N VAL A 355 -13.46 -21.15 3.47
CA VAL A 355 -13.98 -21.21 4.85
C VAL A 355 -13.15 -20.30 5.74
N ILE A 356 -13.79 -19.41 6.50
CA ILE A 356 -13.12 -18.55 7.49
C ILE A 356 -13.14 -19.26 8.84
N LEU A 357 -11.96 -19.47 9.39
CA LEU A 357 -11.72 -20.18 10.65
C LEU A 357 -11.35 -19.21 11.78
N SER A 358 -11.59 -19.65 13.02
CA SER A 358 -11.03 -18.97 14.19
C SER A 358 -9.55 -19.35 14.39
N GLN A 359 -8.80 -18.56 15.14
CA GLN A 359 -7.39 -18.88 15.45
C GLN A 359 -7.20 -20.17 16.26
N GLU A 360 -8.26 -20.65 16.93
CA GLU A 360 -8.23 -21.93 17.63
C GLU A 360 -8.53 -23.08 16.67
N THR A 361 -9.49 -22.88 15.76
CA THR A 361 -9.92 -23.88 14.78
C THR A 361 -8.83 -24.21 13.76
N ILE A 362 -7.90 -23.29 13.46
CA ILE A 362 -6.75 -23.60 12.58
C ILE A 362 -5.79 -24.63 13.20
N LEU A 363 -5.74 -24.73 14.52
CA LEU A 363 -4.90 -25.68 15.27
C LEU A 363 -5.62 -27.00 15.56
N GLN A 364 -6.96 -27.00 15.48
CA GLN A 364 -7.78 -28.18 15.72
C GLN A 364 -7.42 -29.29 14.72
N LYS A 365 -7.26 -30.49 15.26
CA LYS A 365 -7.05 -31.72 14.48
C LYS A 365 -8.35 -32.51 14.38
N LEU A 366 -8.62 -33.04 13.20
CA LEU A 366 -9.67 -34.00 12.96
C LEU A 366 -9.24 -35.40 13.47
N PRO A 367 -10.17 -36.36 13.63
CA PRO A 367 -9.85 -37.72 14.07
C PRO A 367 -8.80 -38.43 13.21
N ASN A 368 -8.66 -38.04 11.93
CA ASN A 368 -7.65 -38.56 11.01
C ASN A 368 -6.25 -37.93 11.20
N GLY A 369 -6.05 -37.09 12.22
CA GLY A 369 -4.80 -36.42 12.55
C GLY A 369 -4.46 -35.17 11.72
N GLN A 370 -5.22 -34.86 10.67
CA GLN A 370 -5.03 -33.66 9.86
C GLN A 370 -5.57 -32.42 10.58
N THR A 371 -4.90 -31.28 10.42
CA THR A 371 -5.46 -29.99 10.84
C THR A 371 -6.60 -29.58 9.89
N ILE A 372 -7.59 -28.84 10.41
CA ILE A 372 -8.73 -28.38 9.60
C ILE A 372 -8.30 -27.62 8.32
N PRO A 373 -7.31 -26.70 8.34
CA PRO A 373 -6.84 -26.04 7.12
C PRO A 373 -6.32 -27.01 6.06
N LYS A 374 -5.55 -28.03 6.46
CA LYS A 374 -5.02 -29.04 5.54
C LYS A 374 -6.14 -29.90 4.95
N PHE A 375 -7.13 -30.26 5.77
CA PHE A 375 -8.30 -31.02 5.32
C PHE A 375 -9.09 -30.24 4.25
N LEU A 376 -9.41 -28.97 4.52
CA LEU A 376 -10.15 -28.11 3.57
C LEU A 376 -9.38 -27.93 2.26
N ALA A 377 -8.08 -27.67 2.33
CA ALA A 377 -7.23 -27.53 1.16
C ALA A 377 -7.21 -28.81 0.30
N ALA A 378 -7.16 -29.99 0.92
CA ALA A 378 -7.22 -31.27 0.22
C ALA A 378 -8.58 -31.52 -0.47
N GLN A 379 -9.65 -30.90 0.02
CA GLN A 379 -10.97 -30.92 -0.62
C GLN A 379 -11.13 -29.86 -1.72
N GLY A 380 -10.13 -29.01 -1.97
CA GLY A 380 -10.23 -27.91 -2.94
C GLY A 380 -10.96 -26.68 -2.40
N VAL A 381 -11.09 -26.53 -1.08
CA VAL A 381 -11.68 -25.36 -0.43
C VAL A 381 -10.59 -24.52 0.22
N LEU A 382 -10.54 -23.23 -0.09
CA LEU A 382 -9.50 -22.35 0.46
C LEU A 382 -9.72 -22.13 1.96
N PRO A 383 -8.73 -22.40 2.81
CA PRO A 383 -8.83 -22.08 4.22
C PRO A 383 -8.37 -20.63 4.47
N GLY A 384 -9.17 -19.90 5.26
CA GLY A 384 -8.86 -18.55 5.71
C GLY A 384 -9.05 -18.41 7.22
N VAL A 385 -8.62 -17.28 7.79
CA VAL A 385 -8.65 -17.07 9.25
C VAL A 385 -9.12 -15.67 9.62
N LYS A 386 -9.85 -15.56 10.73
CA LYS A 386 -10.13 -14.29 11.39
C LYS A 386 -8.87 -13.76 12.07
N ALA A 387 -8.30 -12.70 11.51
CA ALA A 387 -7.05 -12.11 11.96
C ALA A 387 -7.23 -11.08 13.08
N ASP A 388 -8.41 -10.49 13.24
CA ASP A 388 -8.66 -9.53 14.32
C ASP A 388 -8.76 -10.19 15.70
N LEU A 389 -8.30 -9.48 16.74
CA LEU A 389 -8.31 -9.88 18.16
C LEU A 389 -9.53 -9.32 18.91
N GLY A 390 -10.58 -8.95 18.18
CA GLY A 390 -11.82 -8.42 18.71
C GLY A 390 -11.78 -6.92 18.99
N LEU A 391 -12.86 -6.46 19.60
CA LEU A 391 -13.18 -5.04 19.77
C LEU A 391 -12.65 -4.50 21.10
N MET A 392 -12.32 -3.21 21.10
CA MET A 392 -11.97 -2.41 22.27
C MET A 392 -12.70 -1.08 22.18
N GLU A 393 -13.27 -0.61 23.28
CA GLU A 393 -13.91 0.71 23.32
C GLU A 393 -12.89 1.81 23.02
N ILE A 394 -13.29 2.80 22.23
CA ILE A 394 -12.45 3.96 21.93
C ILE A 394 -12.56 4.92 23.12
N PRO A 395 -11.44 5.32 23.75
CA PRO A 395 -11.45 6.34 24.79
C PRO A 395 -12.21 7.59 24.32
N ASP A 396 -12.97 8.21 25.21
CA ASP A 396 -13.76 9.43 24.95
C ASP A 396 -14.94 9.29 23.98
N PHE A 397 -15.13 8.13 23.33
CA PHE A 397 -16.29 7.86 22.48
C PHE A 397 -17.17 6.74 23.05
N LYS A 398 -18.22 7.13 23.78
CA LYS A 398 -19.18 6.20 24.38
C LYS A 398 -19.80 5.27 23.33
N ASN A 399 -19.80 3.96 23.60
CA ASN A 399 -20.35 2.92 22.71
C ASN A 399 -19.73 2.89 21.30
N GLN A 400 -18.50 3.38 21.14
CA GLN A 400 -17.75 3.27 19.89
C GLN A 400 -16.54 2.36 20.09
N PHE A 401 -16.18 1.62 19.05
CA PHE A 401 -15.20 0.54 19.16
C PHE A 401 -14.15 0.62 18.07
N SER A 402 -12.91 0.33 18.43
CA SER A 402 -11.82 0.00 17.52
C SER A 402 -11.59 -1.50 17.51
N THR A 403 -10.93 -1.99 16.47
CA THR A 403 -10.61 -3.41 16.33
C THR A 403 -9.12 -3.63 16.56
N ARG A 404 -8.77 -4.62 17.39
CA ARG A 404 -7.39 -4.89 17.78
C ARG A 404 -6.72 -5.96 16.93
N GLY A 405 -5.39 -5.97 16.98
CA GLY A 405 -4.56 -7.05 16.46
C GLY A 405 -3.56 -6.65 15.37
N LEU A 406 -3.30 -5.36 15.16
CA LEU A 406 -2.35 -4.88 14.15
C LEU A 406 -0.90 -5.08 14.60
N ASP A 407 -0.62 -4.97 15.91
CA ASP A 407 0.74 -4.90 16.46
C ASP A 407 1.63 -6.08 16.07
N ASP A 408 1.09 -7.30 16.11
CA ASP A 408 1.80 -8.54 15.78
C ASP A 408 1.33 -9.18 14.46
N LEU A 409 0.47 -8.47 13.70
CA LEU A 409 -0.24 -9.03 12.55
C LEU A 409 0.72 -9.57 11.49
N GLY A 410 1.84 -8.90 11.21
CA GLY A 410 2.82 -9.38 10.22
C GLY A 410 3.42 -10.73 10.60
N CYS A 411 3.76 -10.92 11.88
CA CYS A 411 4.26 -12.21 12.37
C CYS A 411 3.19 -13.30 12.28
N ARG A 412 1.95 -12.98 12.64
CA ARG A 412 0.83 -13.92 12.53
C ARG A 412 0.50 -14.25 11.08
N ALA A 413 0.49 -13.28 10.18
CA ALA A 413 0.22 -13.45 8.76
C ALA A 413 1.25 -14.39 8.09
N LYS A 414 2.54 -14.23 8.42
CA LYS A 414 3.58 -15.16 7.98
C LYS A 414 3.28 -16.60 8.42
N ASN A 415 2.97 -16.80 9.71
CA ASN A 415 2.63 -18.11 10.25
C ASN A 415 1.34 -18.68 9.62
N TYR A 416 0.34 -17.84 9.35
CA TYR A 416 -0.90 -18.25 8.68
C TYR A 416 -0.61 -18.78 7.27
N PHE A 417 0.20 -18.06 6.50
CA PHE A 417 0.59 -18.47 5.16
C PHE A 417 1.33 -19.83 5.16
N GLU A 418 2.27 -20.01 6.10
CA GLU A 418 3.03 -21.25 6.29
C GLU A 418 2.13 -22.44 6.68
N GLN A 419 1.04 -22.19 7.39
CA GLN A 419 0.02 -23.20 7.71
C GLN A 419 -0.91 -23.53 6.53
N GLY A 420 -0.74 -22.89 5.37
CA GLY A 420 -1.54 -23.14 4.17
C GLY A 420 -2.77 -22.24 4.02
N LEU A 421 -2.95 -21.25 4.90
CA LEU A 421 -4.03 -20.27 4.78
C LEU A 421 -3.77 -19.33 3.59
N ARG A 422 -4.82 -18.88 2.92
CA ARG A 422 -4.72 -18.05 1.70
C ARG A 422 -5.42 -16.70 1.79
N PHE A 423 -6.27 -16.52 2.78
CA PHE A 423 -6.94 -15.25 3.02
C PHE A 423 -7.21 -15.04 4.49
N THR A 424 -7.41 -13.79 4.88
CA THR A 424 -7.78 -13.41 6.25
C THR A 424 -9.05 -12.59 6.25
N LYS A 425 -9.66 -12.46 7.42
CA LYS A 425 -10.80 -11.59 7.65
C LYS A 425 -10.54 -10.66 8.83
N TRP A 426 -10.92 -9.40 8.69
CA TRP A 426 -10.88 -8.41 9.76
C TRP A 426 -12.22 -7.68 9.86
N ARG A 427 -12.88 -7.83 11.01
CA ARG A 427 -14.18 -7.21 11.28
C ARG A 427 -14.04 -5.94 12.08
N THR A 428 -14.49 -4.83 11.51
CA THR A 428 -14.59 -3.54 12.18
C THR A 428 -16.04 -3.11 12.24
N ILE A 429 -16.51 -2.71 13.42
CA ILE A 429 -17.89 -2.26 13.59
C ILE A 429 -17.99 -0.74 13.60
N PHE A 430 -19.11 -0.23 13.09
CA PHE A 430 -19.50 1.16 13.20
C PHE A 430 -20.90 1.22 13.80
N GLN A 431 -21.02 1.87 14.95
CA GLN A 431 -22.28 1.96 15.68
C GLN A 431 -22.85 3.37 15.55
N THR A 432 -24.15 3.46 15.28
CA THR A 432 -24.91 4.70 15.36
C THR A 432 -25.48 4.87 16.76
N ILE A 433 -25.54 6.10 17.26
CA ILE A 433 -26.17 6.42 18.54
C ILE A 433 -27.50 7.11 18.19
N ASN A 434 -28.63 6.55 18.63
CA ASN A 434 -29.98 7.09 18.37
C ASN A 434 -30.32 7.37 16.88
N GLY A 435 -29.69 6.64 15.96
CA GLY A 435 -29.87 6.86 14.52
C GLY A 435 -29.10 8.04 13.94
N GLU A 436 -28.26 8.71 14.73
CA GLU A 436 -27.35 9.75 14.24
C GLU A 436 -26.25 9.19 13.34
N GLU A 437 -25.45 10.09 12.78
CA GLU A 437 -24.31 9.72 11.98
C GLU A 437 -23.22 9.02 12.81
N VAL A 438 -22.49 8.11 12.17
CA VAL A 438 -21.25 7.57 12.76
C VAL A 438 -20.25 8.74 12.91
N PRO A 439 -19.64 8.94 14.10
CA PRO A 439 -18.70 10.03 14.32
C PRO A 439 -17.51 9.99 13.34
N ASP A 440 -17.16 11.15 12.77
CA ASP A 440 -16.10 11.24 11.74
C ASP A 440 -14.74 10.73 12.24
N ALA A 441 -14.39 11.02 13.50
CA ALA A 441 -13.15 10.54 14.10
C ALA A 441 -13.09 9.00 14.15
N VAL A 442 -14.22 8.36 14.47
CA VAL A 442 -14.34 6.89 14.49
C VAL A 442 -14.22 6.35 13.07
N VAL A 443 -14.91 6.97 12.10
CA VAL A 443 -14.78 6.59 10.68
C VAL A 443 -13.33 6.68 10.22
N GLU A 444 -12.65 7.80 10.49
CA GLU A 444 -11.29 8.08 10.05
C GLU A 444 -10.28 7.10 10.66
N GLN A 445 -10.38 6.83 11.97
CA GLN A 445 -9.51 5.87 12.67
C GLN A 445 -9.72 4.44 12.14
N ASN A 446 -10.95 3.94 12.23
CA ASN A 446 -11.26 2.53 11.95
C ASN A 446 -11.05 2.16 10.47
N THR A 447 -11.34 3.07 9.54
CA THR A 447 -11.03 2.83 8.12
C THR A 447 -9.53 2.92 7.85
N GLY A 448 -8.78 3.72 8.62
CA GLY A 448 -7.32 3.71 8.61
C GLY A 448 -6.74 2.37 9.05
N ASP A 449 -7.28 1.77 10.10
CA ASP A 449 -6.85 0.47 10.62
C ASP A 449 -7.18 -0.68 9.65
N LEU A 450 -8.33 -0.63 8.96
CA LEU A 450 -8.66 -1.58 7.89
C LEU A 450 -7.67 -1.51 6.72
N VAL A 451 -7.22 -0.31 6.36
CA VAL A 451 -6.21 -0.13 5.31
C VAL A 451 -4.87 -0.72 5.74
N LYS A 452 -4.39 -0.42 6.96
CA LYS A 452 -3.16 -1.01 7.51
C LYS A 452 -3.23 -2.54 7.56
N TYR A 453 -4.37 -3.09 7.99
CA TYR A 453 -4.62 -4.53 7.98
C TYR A 453 -4.45 -5.10 6.56
N ALA A 454 -5.11 -4.51 5.56
CA ALA A 454 -5.03 -5.00 4.19
C ALA A 454 -3.60 -4.94 3.62
N GLU A 455 -2.85 -3.87 3.90
CA GLU A 455 -1.44 -3.72 3.51
C GLU A 455 -0.60 -4.89 4.04
N ILE A 456 -0.67 -5.13 5.35
CA ILE A 456 0.11 -6.19 6.00
C ILE A 456 -0.23 -7.56 5.39
N ILE A 457 -1.49 -7.85 5.13
CA ILE A 457 -1.92 -9.16 4.61
C ILE A 457 -1.47 -9.38 3.16
N LEU A 458 -1.55 -8.34 2.31
CA LEU A 458 -1.08 -8.40 0.93
C LEU A 458 0.44 -8.61 0.86
N ASP A 459 1.21 -7.95 1.73
CA ASP A 459 2.67 -8.14 1.84
C ASP A 459 3.05 -9.59 2.17
N HIS A 460 2.14 -10.31 2.84
CA HIS A 460 2.30 -11.72 3.19
C HIS A 460 1.61 -12.69 2.20
N LYS A 461 1.27 -12.21 0.99
CA LYS A 461 0.70 -12.99 -0.12
C LYS A 461 -0.62 -13.67 0.21
N MET A 462 -1.45 -13.02 1.01
CA MET A 462 -2.80 -13.48 1.33
C MET A 462 -3.83 -12.44 0.90
N ILE A 463 -5.09 -12.86 0.72
CA ILE A 463 -6.18 -11.94 0.38
C ILE A 463 -6.81 -11.37 1.66
N PRO A 464 -6.87 -10.04 1.84
CA PRO A 464 -7.63 -9.44 2.92
C PRO A 464 -9.12 -9.36 2.57
N ILE A 465 -9.95 -10.04 3.36
CA ILE A 465 -11.37 -9.74 3.48
C ILE A 465 -11.52 -8.60 4.50
N VAL A 466 -12.02 -7.45 4.04
CA VAL A 466 -12.26 -6.26 4.87
C VAL A 466 -13.75 -6.19 5.20
N GLU A 467 -14.10 -6.18 6.48
CA GLU A 467 -15.49 -6.21 6.95
C GLU A 467 -15.84 -4.94 7.75
N PRO A 468 -16.13 -3.80 7.07
CA PRO A 468 -16.62 -2.58 7.71
C PRO A 468 -18.14 -2.68 7.96
N GLU A 469 -18.54 -3.33 9.05
CA GLU A 469 -19.95 -3.57 9.37
C GLU A 469 -20.57 -2.36 10.09
N VAL A 470 -21.47 -1.66 9.41
CA VAL A 470 -22.38 -0.72 10.08
C VAL A 470 -23.50 -1.53 10.73
N LEU A 471 -23.64 -1.41 12.05
CA LEU A 471 -24.66 -2.15 12.78
C LEU A 471 -26.05 -1.62 12.46
N PHE A 472 -26.94 -2.52 12.05
CA PHE A 472 -28.35 -2.21 11.87
C PHE A 472 -29.01 -1.98 13.23
N ASN A 473 -29.80 -0.92 13.32
CA ASN A 473 -30.67 -0.63 14.45
C ASN A 473 -32.11 -0.55 13.93
N GLU A 474 -33.00 -1.36 14.49
CA GLU A 474 -34.40 -1.48 14.09
C GLU A 474 -35.18 -0.17 14.24
N ASP A 475 -34.73 0.72 15.13
CA ASP A 475 -35.35 2.03 15.35
C ASP A 475 -34.92 3.09 14.31
N VAL A 476 -34.02 2.72 13.38
CA VAL A 476 -33.42 3.65 12.41
C VAL A 476 -33.99 3.40 11.02
N LYS A 477 -34.42 4.48 10.37
CA LYS A 477 -34.88 4.43 8.97
C LYS A 477 -33.81 3.84 8.05
N ILE A 478 -34.20 2.96 7.14
CA ILE A 478 -33.28 2.35 6.18
C ILE A 478 -32.48 3.37 5.36
N SER A 479 -33.04 4.55 5.06
CA SER A 479 -32.34 5.64 4.38
C SER A 479 -31.12 6.13 5.19
N GLN A 480 -31.26 6.22 6.51
CA GLN A 480 -30.17 6.62 7.39
C GLN A 480 -29.13 5.50 7.53
N TYR A 481 -29.58 4.23 7.55
CA TYR A 481 -28.68 3.08 7.50
C TYR A 481 -27.85 3.05 6.21
N PHE A 482 -28.48 3.34 5.07
CA PHE A 482 -27.84 3.50 3.77
C PHE A 482 -26.79 4.60 3.80
N LEU A 483 -27.14 5.80 4.29
CA LEU A 483 -26.23 6.96 4.33
C LEU A 483 -25.01 6.70 5.22
N ASN A 484 -25.22 6.12 6.40
CA ASN A 484 -24.13 5.76 7.32
C ASN A 484 -23.19 4.70 6.70
N THR A 485 -23.75 3.69 6.04
CA THR A 485 -22.94 2.68 5.34
C THR A 485 -22.16 3.31 4.18
N LYS A 486 -22.80 4.17 3.39
CA LYS A 486 -22.15 4.91 2.29
C LYS A 486 -20.98 5.77 2.80
N LYS A 487 -21.18 6.51 3.89
CA LYS A 487 -20.15 7.35 4.52
C LYS A 487 -18.89 6.54 4.87
N VAL A 488 -19.08 5.39 5.52
CA VAL A 488 -17.97 4.50 5.90
C VAL A 488 -17.24 3.95 4.67
N LEU A 489 -17.98 3.47 3.66
CA LEU A 489 -17.37 2.91 2.44
C LEU A 489 -16.61 3.97 1.64
N VAL A 490 -17.17 5.15 1.46
CA VAL A 490 -16.49 6.26 0.75
C VAL A 490 -15.19 6.62 1.46
N ALA A 491 -15.20 6.71 2.80
CA ALA A 491 -13.98 6.96 3.58
C ALA A 491 -12.95 5.83 3.40
N LEU A 492 -13.38 4.56 3.51
CA LEU A 492 -12.52 3.40 3.35
C LEU A 492 -11.87 3.34 1.96
N PHE A 493 -12.66 3.42 0.90
CA PHE A 493 -12.14 3.37 -0.47
C PHE A 493 -11.35 4.62 -0.84
N SER A 494 -11.66 5.79 -0.28
CA SER A 494 -10.79 6.96 -0.39
C SER A 494 -9.41 6.68 0.22
N LYS A 495 -9.33 6.02 1.38
CA LYS A 495 -8.06 5.65 2.02
C LYS A 495 -7.33 4.52 1.30
N PHE A 496 -8.01 3.49 0.80
CA PHE A 496 -7.38 2.48 -0.07
C PHE A 496 -6.73 3.14 -1.29
N LYS A 497 -7.48 4.03 -1.92
CA LYS A 497 -7.05 4.75 -3.10
C LYS A 497 -5.86 5.69 -2.78
N LYS A 498 -5.83 6.29 -1.58
CA LYS A 498 -4.68 7.06 -1.03
C LYS A 498 -3.48 6.19 -0.66
N SER A 499 -3.70 4.91 -0.34
CA SER A 499 -2.64 3.98 0.08
C SER A 499 -1.88 3.35 -1.08
N GLY A 500 -2.43 3.37 -2.29
CA GLY A 500 -1.85 2.67 -3.44
C GLY A 500 -2.12 1.16 -3.44
N ILE A 501 -2.97 0.65 -2.53
CA ILE A 501 -3.45 -0.74 -2.58
C ILE A 501 -4.24 -0.95 -3.87
N ASN A 502 -3.87 -1.98 -4.62
CA ASN A 502 -4.69 -2.48 -5.72
C ASN A 502 -5.93 -3.21 -5.17
N VAL A 503 -7.08 -2.55 -5.25
CA VAL A 503 -8.36 -3.09 -4.74
C VAL A 503 -8.82 -4.37 -5.47
N LYS A 504 -8.27 -4.71 -6.64
CA LYS A 504 -8.47 -6.01 -7.29
C LYS A 504 -8.04 -7.19 -6.41
N ASN A 505 -7.16 -6.94 -5.45
CA ASN A 505 -6.64 -7.94 -4.51
C ASN A 505 -7.35 -7.89 -3.14
N VAL A 506 -8.44 -7.14 -3.01
CA VAL A 506 -9.20 -6.97 -1.76
C VAL A 506 -10.61 -7.50 -1.94
N ILE A 507 -11.12 -8.21 -0.94
CA ILE A 507 -12.53 -8.64 -0.89
C ILE A 507 -13.26 -7.78 0.13
N LEU A 508 -14.35 -7.13 -0.28
CA LEU A 508 -15.23 -6.42 0.62
C LEU A 508 -16.25 -7.40 1.20
N LYS A 509 -16.31 -7.52 2.53
CA LYS A 509 -17.41 -8.21 3.21
C LYS A 509 -18.35 -7.19 3.84
N ILE A 510 -19.60 -7.17 3.43
CA ILE A 510 -20.53 -6.12 3.85
C ILE A 510 -21.92 -6.66 4.16
N ASN A 511 -22.64 -5.95 5.03
CA ASN A 511 -24.07 -6.10 5.22
C ASN A 511 -24.85 -5.75 3.95
N MET A 512 -25.98 -6.43 3.74
CA MET A 512 -27.02 -5.95 2.84
C MET A 512 -27.70 -4.74 3.49
N ILE A 513 -28.19 -3.79 2.67
CA ILE A 513 -29.03 -2.70 3.16
C ILE A 513 -30.47 -3.22 3.27
N TYR A 514 -30.79 -3.79 4.43
CA TYR A 514 -32.05 -4.48 4.70
C TYR A 514 -32.77 -3.89 5.91
N ASP A 515 -34.09 -4.11 5.94
CA ASP A 515 -34.97 -3.95 7.11
C ASP A 515 -35.78 -5.25 7.24
N LYS A 516 -36.26 -5.58 8.44
CA LYS A 516 -37.11 -6.76 8.66
C LYS A 516 -38.39 -6.74 7.84
N THR A 517 -38.91 -5.54 7.58
CA THR A 517 -40.19 -5.31 6.89
C THR A 517 -40.05 -5.19 5.37
N ASN A 518 -38.83 -5.01 4.87
CA ASN A 518 -38.61 -4.77 3.45
C ASN A 518 -38.75 -6.04 2.62
N LEU A 519 -39.25 -5.85 1.41
CA LEU A 519 -39.24 -6.88 0.38
C LEU A 519 -37.80 -7.13 -0.10
N PRO A 520 -37.46 -8.37 -0.52
CA PRO A 520 -36.15 -8.67 -1.08
C PRO A 520 -35.74 -7.76 -2.24
N SER A 521 -36.70 -7.36 -3.09
CA SER A 521 -36.46 -6.43 -4.19
C SER A 521 -36.05 -5.02 -3.73
N GLU A 522 -36.53 -4.57 -2.58
CA GLU A 522 -36.17 -3.26 -2.01
C GLU A 522 -34.77 -3.30 -1.41
N THR A 523 -34.49 -4.36 -0.64
CA THR A 523 -33.14 -4.65 -0.12
C THR A 523 -32.12 -4.68 -1.26
N ALA A 524 -32.47 -5.33 -2.37
CA ALA A 524 -31.61 -5.40 -3.54
C ALA A 524 -31.37 -4.04 -4.20
N LYS A 525 -32.42 -3.21 -4.37
CA LYS A 525 -32.29 -1.85 -4.92
C LYS A 525 -31.34 -0.99 -4.09
N TYR A 526 -31.55 -0.92 -2.77
CA TYR A 526 -30.69 -0.14 -1.88
C TYR A 526 -29.26 -0.66 -1.85
N THR A 527 -29.08 -1.98 -1.79
CA THR A 527 -27.74 -2.59 -1.75
C THR A 527 -26.98 -2.34 -3.06
N MET A 528 -27.61 -2.54 -4.22
CA MET A 528 -26.96 -2.28 -5.51
C MET A 528 -26.69 -0.80 -5.74
N GLN A 529 -27.57 0.10 -5.29
CA GLN A 529 -27.32 1.53 -5.32
C GLN A 529 -26.09 1.90 -4.48
N LEU A 530 -25.99 1.37 -3.26
CA LEU A 530 -24.84 1.60 -2.37
C LEU A 530 -23.53 1.17 -3.04
N LEU A 531 -23.49 -0.03 -3.63
CA LEU A 531 -22.30 -0.54 -4.28
C LEU A 531 -21.86 0.37 -5.44
N LYS A 532 -22.80 0.77 -6.32
CA LYS A 532 -22.51 1.67 -7.45
C LYS A 532 -21.97 3.03 -7.00
N GLU A 533 -22.48 3.55 -5.88
CA GLU A 533 -22.12 4.89 -5.41
C GLU A 533 -20.83 4.92 -4.56
N ALA A 534 -20.44 3.80 -3.94
CA ALA A 534 -19.38 3.79 -2.93
C ALA A 534 -18.24 2.80 -3.18
N VAL A 535 -18.40 1.81 -4.07
CA VAL A 535 -17.44 0.71 -4.27
C VAL A 535 -16.85 0.77 -5.69
N PRO A 536 -15.51 0.76 -5.86
CA PRO A 536 -14.89 0.68 -7.18
C PRO A 536 -15.28 -0.61 -7.92
N ALA A 537 -15.59 -0.52 -9.22
CA ALA A 537 -16.02 -1.66 -10.03
C ALA A 537 -14.93 -2.74 -10.15
N GLU A 538 -13.66 -2.34 -10.04
CA GLU A 538 -12.50 -3.22 -10.09
C GLU A 538 -12.18 -3.96 -8.77
N ILE A 539 -13.01 -3.83 -7.73
CA ILE A 539 -12.84 -4.58 -6.47
C ILE A 539 -12.73 -6.09 -6.75
N GLY A 540 -11.86 -6.80 -6.01
CA GLY A 540 -11.64 -8.23 -6.22
C GLY A 540 -12.90 -9.08 -6.05
N GLY A 541 -13.84 -8.61 -5.23
CA GLY A 541 -15.15 -9.20 -5.03
C GLY A 541 -15.86 -8.61 -3.82
N VAL A 542 -17.18 -8.80 -3.78
CA VAL A 542 -18.03 -8.41 -2.65
C VAL A 542 -18.76 -9.64 -2.14
N VAL A 543 -18.59 -9.94 -0.86
CA VAL A 543 -19.27 -11.07 -0.20
C VAL A 543 -20.21 -10.56 0.89
N PHE A 544 -21.48 -10.94 0.83
CA PHE A 544 -22.44 -10.44 1.80
C PHE A 544 -22.41 -11.23 3.10
N LEU A 545 -22.45 -10.55 4.24
CA LEU A 545 -22.73 -11.18 5.54
C LEU A 545 -24.25 -11.30 5.73
N SER A 546 -24.70 -12.39 6.35
CA SER A 546 -26.13 -12.63 6.58
C SER A 546 -26.73 -11.68 7.62
N GLY A 547 -25.90 -11.13 8.50
CA GLY A 547 -26.36 -10.26 9.58
C GLY A 547 -27.37 -10.98 10.48
N GLY A 548 -28.35 -10.22 10.99
CA GLY A 548 -29.44 -10.73 11.83
C GLY A 548 -30.60 -11.37 11.06
N GLN A 549 -30.48 -11.55 9.75
CA GLN A 549 -31.54 -12.11 8.91
C GLN A 549 -31.75 -13.60 9.18
N THR A 550 -32.96 -14.10 8.89
CA THR A 550 -33.21 -15.55 8.87
C THR A 550 -32.47 -16.20 7.68
N PRO A 551 -32.18 -17.52 7.73
CA PRO A 551 -31.54 -18.23 6.61
C PRO A 551 -32.25 -18.02 5.26
N LYS A 552 -33.59 -18.10 5.28
CA LYS A 552 -34.43 -17.92 4.09
C LYS A 552 -34.35 -16.49 3.58
N GLN A 553 -34.54 -15.49 4.44
CA GLN A 553 -34.49 -14.08 4.07
C GLN A 553 -33.13 -13.67 3.50
N ALA A 554 -32.01 -14.14 4.09
CA ALA A 554 -30.67 -13.90 3.58
C ALA A 554 -30.47 -14.45 2.16
N THR A 555 -31.09 -15.60 1.85
CA THR A 555 -31.01 -16.23 0.52
C THR A 555 -31.87 -15.49 -0.50
N GLU A 556 -33.09 -15.10 -0.13
CA GLU A 556 -34.01 -14.35 -1.01
C GLU A 556 -33.47 -12.96 -1.33
N ASN A 557 -32.91 -12.26 -0.32
CA ASN A 557 -32.26 -10.97 -0.53
C ASN A 557 -31.05 -11.09 -1.45
N LEU A 558 -30.21 -12.12 -1.25
CA LEU A 558 -29.07 -12.39 -2.14
C LEU A 558 -29.53 -12.61 -3.58
N ARG A 559 -30.57 -13.41 -3.80
CA ARG A 559 -31.13 -13.68 -5.15
C ARG A 559 -31.47 -12.40 -5.89
N GLU A 560 -32.22 -11.51 -5.25
CA GLU A 560 -32.63 -10.25 -5.88
C GLU A 560 -31.44 -9.30 -6.12
N ILE A 561 -30.44 -9.30 -5.22
CA ILE A 561 -29.20 -8.55 -5.43
C ILE A 561 -28.45 -9.05 -6.67
N ILE A 562 -28.26 -10.37 -6.79
CA ILE A 562 -27.58 -10.99 -7.93
C ILE A 562 -28.33 -10.67 -9.24
N ARG A 563 -29.67 -10.74 -9.23
CA ARG A 563 -30.50 -10.41 -10.39
C ARG A 563 -30.30 -8.96 -10.88
N LEU A 564 -30.15 -8.01 -9.96
CA LEU A 564 -29.94 -6.59 -10.29
C LEU A 564 -28.47 -6.21 -10.59
N ASN A 565 -27.52 -7.11 -10.35
CA ASN A 565 -26.11 -6.84 -10.51
C ASN A 565 -25.68 -6.71 -11.98
N HIS A 566 -26.30 -7.47 -12.89
CA HIS A 566 -25.97 -7.48 -14.34
C HIS A 566 -24.45 -7.59 -14.63
N GLY A 567 -23.70 -8.31 -13.79
CA GLY A 567 -22.27 -8.52 -13.94
C GLY A 567 -21.38 -7.31 -13.60
N GLN A 568 -21.91 -6.27 -12.94
CA GLN A 568 -21.11 -5.08 -12.57
C GLN A 568 -20.06 -5.38 -11.51
N PHE A 569 -20.37 -6.27 -10.57
CA PHE A 569 -19.47 -6.70 -9.51
C PHE A 569 -19.41 -8.23 -9.44
N HIS A 570 -18.30 -8.78 -8.94
CA HIS A 570 -18.23 -10.18 -8.52
C HIS A 570 -18.87 -10.31 -7.14
N LEU A 571 -20.14 -10.72 -7.11
CA LEU A 571 -20.95 -10.82 -5.89
C LEU A 571 -21.10 -12.27 -5.43
N SER A 572 -20.96 -12.50 -4.13
CA SER A 572 -21.22 -13.80 -3.51
C SER A 572 -21.64 -13.63 -2.03
N PHE A 573 -21.67 -14.71 -1.24
CA PHE A 573 -21.99 -14.72 0.17
C PHE A 573 -20.78 -15.08 1.04
N SER A 574 -20.74 -14.55 2.26
CA SER A 574 -19.88 -15.00 3.36
C SER A 574 -20.72 -15.17 4.62
N PHE A 575 -21.48 -16.27 4.67
CA PHE A 575 -22.49 -16.52 5.69
C PHE A 575 -21.96 -17.41 6.81
N GLY A 576 -22.27 -17.02 8.05
CA GLY A 576 -22.05 -17.84 9.24
C GLY A 576 -23.38 -18.37 9.76
N ARG A 577 -24.12 -17.51 10.46
CA ARG A 577 -25.42 -17.85 11.09
C ARG A 577 -26.42 -18.48 10.13
N ALA A 578 -26.61 -17.90 8.94
CA ALA A 578 -27.59 -18.38 7.96
C ALA A 578 -27.32 -19.80 7.43
N LEU A 579 -26.09 -20.30 7.57
CA LEU A 579 -25.69 -21.64 7.13
C LEU A 579 -25.44 -22.60 8.29
N GLY A 580 -24.67 -22.17 9.30
CA GLY A 580 -24.25 -23.02 10.40
C GLY A 580 -25.32 -23.21 11.49
N ASP A 581 -26.08 -22.17 11.83
CA ASP A 581 -27.03 -22.25 12.97
C ASP A 581 -28.13 -23.32 12.75
N PRO A 582 -28.71 -23.48 11.54
CA PRO A 582 -29.63 -24.58 11.28
C PRO A 582 -29.03 -25.97 11.55
N ALA A 583 -27.76 -26.19 11.18
CA ALA A 583 -27.06 -27.45 11.44
C ALA A 583 -26.80 -27.67 12.93
N LEU A 584 -26.46 -26.62 13.68
CA LEU A 584 -26.31 -26.68 15.15
C LEU A 584 -27.63 -27.07 15.83
N VAL A 585 -28.75 -26.48 15.39
CA VAL A 585 -30.09 -26.77 15.90
C VAL A 585 -30.53 -28.20 15.57
N ALA A 586 -30.15 -28.74 14.41
CA ALA A 586 -30.40 -30.12 14.05
C ALA A 586 -29.55 -31.10 14.88
N TRP A 587 -28.27 -30.81 15.08
CA TRP A 587 -27.35 -31.66 15.83
C TRP A 587 -27.74 -31.81 17.30
N LYS A 588 -28.11 -30.71 17.98
CA LYS A 588 -28.49 -30.68 19.41
C LYS A 588 -27.45 -31.30 20.37
N CYS A 589 -26.18 -31.37 19.97
CA CYS A 589 -25.13 -32.04 20.74
C CYS A 589 -25.37 -33.55 20.95
N ASP A 590 -26.10 -34.20 20.04
CA ASP A 590 -26.28 -35.66 20.02
C ASP A 590 -25.63 -36.25 18.77
N ASP A 591 -24.68 -37.17 18.97
CA ASP A 591 -23.93 -37.80 17.89
C ASP A 591 -24.82 -38.59 16.91
N LYS A 592 -26.01 -39.03 17.33
CA LYS A 592 -27.00 -39.66 16.44
C LYS A 592 -27.50 -38.71 15.34
N ASN A 593 -27.51 -37.40 15.60
CA ASN A 593 -28.02 -36.37 14.69
C ASN A 593 -26.92 -35.77 13.80
N ILE A 594 -25.69 -36.31 13.80
CA ILE A 594 -24.59 -35.76 12.99
C ILE A 594 -24.94 -35.76 11.50
N GLN A 595 -25.53 -36.84 10.98
CA GLN A 595 -25.87 -36.93 9.56
C GLN A 595 -26.98 -35.95 9.18
N ASP A 596 -27.99 -35.78 10.05
CA ASP A 596 -29.05 -34.80 9.85
C ASP A 596 -28.50 -33.37 9.83
N ALA A 597 -27.59 -33.05 10.75
CA ALA A 597 -26.94 -31.74 10.78
C ALA A 597 -26.13 -31.46 9.50
N LYS A 598 -25.41 -32.46 8.98
CA LYS A 598 -24.67 -32.35 7.71
C LYS A 598 -25.62 -32.18 6.52
N ALA A 599 -26.71 -32.94 6.47
CA ALA A 599 -27.72 -32.83 5.41
C ALA A 599 -28.40 -31.45 5.42
N ILE A 600 -28.68 -30.89 6.60
CA ILE A 600 -29.21 -29.53 6.71
C ILE A 600 -28.22 -28.49 6.18
N LEU A 601 -26.93 -28.57 6.53
CA LEU A 601 -25.93 -27.66 5.97
C LEU A 601 -25.83 -27.78 4.45
N ASP A 602 -25.81 -29.01 3.92
CA ASP A 602 -25.75 -29.28 2.48
C ASP A 602 -26.96 -28.66 1.74
N SER A 603 -28.18 -28.89 2.22
CA SER A 603 -29.40 -28.28 1.67
C SER A 603 -29.33 -26.75 1.70
N ARG A 604 -28.87 -26.17 2.82
CA ARG A 604 -28.74 -24.71 2.94
C ARG A 604 -27.70 -24.14 1.95
N LEU A 605 -26.56 -24.82 1.79
CA LEU A 605 -25.53 -24.43 0.82
C LEU A 605 -26.05 -24.51 -0.61
N GLN A 606 -26.78 -25.58 -0.95
CA GLN A 606 -27.39 -25.75 -2.25
C GLN A 606 -28.38 -24.62 -2.55
N GLU A 607 -29.34 -24.37 -1.68
CA GLU A 607 -30.34 -23.31 -1.86
C GLU A 607 -29.68 -21.92 -2.02
N THR A 608 -28.66 -21.62 -1.23
CA THR A 608 -27.95 -20.34 -1.33
C THR A 608 -27.11 -20.22 -2.61
N CYS A 609 -26.48 -21.30 -3.09
CA CYS A 609 -25.76 -21.29 -4.36
C CYS A 609 -26.70 -21.21 -5.57
N GLU A 610 -27.86 -21.87 -5.51
CA GLU A 610 -28.90 -21.77 -6.54
C GLU A 610 -29.47 -20.35 -6.64
N ALA A 611 -29.52 -19.59 -5.54
CA ALA A 611 -29.91 -18.18 -5.57
C ALA A 611 -28.93 -17.26 -6.32
N MET A 612 -27.71 -17.72 -6.62
CA MET A 612 -26.70 -16.95 -7.37
C MET A 612 -26.62 -17.32 -8.86
N LYS A 613 -27.42 -18.30 -9.30
CA LYS A 613 -27.59 -18.65 -10.72
C LYS A 613 -28.77 -17.89 -11.30
#